data_AF-A0A401RLN4-F1
#
_entry.id   AF-A0A401RLN4-F1
#
_cell.length_a   1.000
_cell.length_b   1.000
_cell.length_c   1.000
_cell.angle_alpha   90.00
_cell.angle_beta   90.00
_cell.angle_gamma   90.00
#
_symmetry.space_group_name_H-M   'P 1'
#
loop_
_entity.id
_entity.type
_entity.pdbx_description
1 polymer ?
#
loop_
_entity_poly.entity_id
_entity_poly.type
_entity_poly.pdbx_seq_one_letter_code
_entity_poly.pdbx_strand_id
1 'polypeptide(L)'
;IHRSQPWFHGRISREEAHRLIIQHGHIDGVFLIRESQRTPKGFVLTLSHHHKTKHFLVVPCEEDGQTYLTVDTGQTKFTDLIQLVDFYQINRGVLPCSLKHYCTRVPL
;
A
#
# COMPACT_ATOMS: atom_id res chain seq x y z
N ILE A 1 -2.48 1.50 -14.79
CA ILE A 1 -1.01 1.60 -14.65
C ILE A 1 -0.45 0.76 -13.49
N HIS A 2 -0.99 0.84 -12.27
CA HIS A 2 -0.46 0.06 -11.13
C HIS A 2 -0.57 -1.47 -11.27
N ARG A 3 -1.43 -1.98 -12.16
CA ARG A 3 -1.67 -3.43 -12.33
C ARG A 3 -0.44 -4.23 -12.78
N SER A 4 0.54 -3.59 -13.40
CA SER A 4 1.80 -4.20 -13.82
C SER A 4 2.92 -4.03 -12.79
N GLN A 5 2.64 -3.41 -11.65
CA GLN A 5 3.65 -3.13 -10.63
C GLN A 5 3.89 -4.38 -9.76
N PRO A 6 5.15 -4.72 -9.43
CA PRO A 6 5.48 -5.95 -8.71
C PRO A 6 4.97 -5.94 -7.26
N TRP A 7 4.76 -4.75 -6.69
CA TRP A 7 4.21 -4.54 -5.36
C TRP A 7 2.68 -4.56 -5.31
N PHE A 8 1.99 -4.66 -6.45
CA PHE A 8 0.54 -4.71 -6.53
C PHE A 8 0.03 -6.15 -6.67
N HIS A 9 -0.76 -6.60 -5.69
CA HIS A 9 -1.21 -8.00 -5.58
C HIS A 9 -2.67 -8.19 -5.98
N GLY A 10 -3.35 -7.13 -6.42
CA GLY A 10 -4.78 -7.19 -6.78
C GLY A 10 -5.65 -7.61 -5.61
N ARG A 11 -6.62 -8.50 -5.87
CA ARG A 11 -7.62 -8.92 -4.90
C ARG A 11 -7.15 -10.10 -4.04
N ILE A 12 -6.29 -9.81 -3.06
CA ILE A 12 -5.93 -10.76 -1.99
C ILE A 12 -6.55 -10.35 -0.65
N SER A 13 -6.76 -11.32 0.24
CA SER A 13 -7.30 -11.06 1.58
C SER A 13 -6.28 -10.40 2.50
N ARG A 14 -6.74 -9.94 3.67
CA ARG A 14 -5.86 -9.39 4.71
C ARG A 14 -4.91 -10.47 5.23
N GLU A 15 -5.41 -11.68 5.40
CA GLU A 15 -4.70 -12.85 5.92
C GLU A 15 -3.63 -13.29 4.92
N GLU A 16 -3.96 -13.32 3.63
CA GLU A 16 -3.00 -13.65 2.57
C GLU A 16 -1.89 -12.60 2.49
N ALA A 17 -2.23 -11.31 2.58
CA ALA A 17 -1.24 -10.24 2.63
C ALA A 17 -0.30 -10.37 3.84
N HIS A 18 -0.85 -10.70 5.01
CA HIS A 18 -0.06 -10.94 6.22
C HIS A 18 0.91 -12.12 6.05
N ARG A 19 0.43 -13.23 5.47
CA ARG A 19 1.25 -14.41 5.16
C ARG A 19 2.42 -14.06 4.24
N LEU A 20 2.18 -13.27 3.19
CA LEU A 20 3.22 -12.83 2.25
C LEU A 20 4.28 -11.95 2.92
N ILE A 21 3.87 -11.03 3.82
CA ILE A 21 4.80 -10.21 4.62
C ILE A 21 5.72 -11.09 5.47
N ILE A 22 5.16 -12.11 6.14
CA ILE A 22 5.92 -13.04 6.96
C ILE A 22 6.91 -13.86 6.13
N GLN A 23 6.48 -14.34 4.95
CA GLN A 23 7.36 -15.09 4.05
C GLN A 23 8.57 -14.28 3.55
N HIS A 24 8.45 -12.95 3.48
CA HIS A 24 9.56 -12.05 3.15
C HIS A 24 10.38 -11.63 4.38
N GLY A 25 10.35 -12.44 5.45
CA GLY A 25 11.19 -12.26 6.64
C GLY A 25 10.66 -11.27 7.67
N HIS A 26 9.48 -10.70 7.45
CA HIS A 26 8.86 -9.73 8.37
C HIS A 26 9.79 -8.55 8.72
N ILE A 27 10.54 -8.10 7.71
CA ILE A 27 11.56 -7.05 7.80
C ILE A 27 10.89 -5.68 7.72
N ASP A 28 11.40 -4.73 8.50
CA ASP A 28 10.94 -3.35 8.49
C ASP A 28 10.97 -2.72 7.09
N GLY A 29 9.85 -2.13 6.70
CA GLY A 29 9.69 -1.51 5.38
C GLY A 29 9.27 -2.48 4.27
N VAL A 30 9.08 -3.77 4.57
CA VAL A 30 8.48 -4.72 3.62
C VAL A 30 7.00 -4.37 3.43
N PHE A 31 6.55 -4.23 2.19
CA PHE A 31 5.18 -3.84 1.89
C PHE A 31 4.57 -4.54 0.67
N LEU A 32 3.26 -4.42 0.55
CA LEU A 32 2.50 -4.69 -0.68
C LEU A 32 1.23 -3.83 -0.71
N ILE A 33 0.67 -3.64 -1.90
CA ILE A 33 -0.63 -2.99 -2.08
C ILE A 33 -1.61 -4.00 -2.68
N ARG A 34 -2.84 -3.99 -2.16
CA ARG A 34 -3.95 -4.84 -2.59
C ARG A 34 -5.25 -4.05 -2.71
N GLU A 35 -6.23 -4.61 -3.39
CA GLU A 35 -7.59 -4.04 -3.42
C GLU A 35 -8.25 -4.14 -2.03
N SER A 36 -9.02 -3.11 -1.66
CA SER A 36 -9.87 -3.18 -0.46
C SER A 36 -11.07 -4.07 -0.74
N GLN A 37 -11.33 -5.03 0.16
CA GLN A 37 -12.52 -5.88 0.08
C GLN A 37 -13.78 -5.17 0.63
N ARG A 38 -13.62 -4.07 1.38
CA ARG A 38 -14.71 -3.36 2.07
C ARG A 38 -14.98 -1.96 1.51
N THR A 39 -14.01 -1.37 0.82
CA THR A 39 -14.09 0.02 0.34
C THR A 39 -14.06 0.02 -1.18
N PRO A 40 -15.19 0.32 -1.85
CA PRO A 40 -15.23 0.45 -3.30
C PRO A 40 -14.18 1.46 -3.78
N LYS A 41 -13.46 1.11 -4.86
CA LYS A 41 -12.35 1.90 -5.43
C LYS A 41 -11.18 2.20 -4.45
N GLY A 42 -11.19 1.62 -3.25
CA GLY A 42 -10.13 1.75 -2.26
C GLY A 42 -9.07 0.66 -2.40
N PHE A 43 -7.88 0.97 -1.92
CA PHE A 43 -6.76 0.03 -1.82
C PHE A 43 -6.30 -0.09 -0.38
N VAL A 44 -5.44 -1.06 -0.10
CA VAL A 44 -4.82 -1.24 1.21
C VAL A 44 -3.32 -1.40 1.03
N LEU A 45 -2.55 -0.48 1.62
CA LEU A 45 -1.12 -0.61 1.82
C LEU A 45 -0.88 -1.48 3.05
N THR A 46 -0.29 -2.65 2.86
CA THR A 46 0.12 -3.54 3.95
C THR A 46 1.63 -3.40 4.16
N LEU A 47 2.06 -3.08 5.38
CA LEU A 47 3.44 -2.70 5.71
C LEU A 47 3.91 -3.42 6.97
N SER A 48 5.14 -3.93 6.96
CA SER A 48 5.82 -4.46 8.13
C SER A 48 6.65 -3.39 8.84
N HIS A 49 6.54 -3.36 10.17
CA HIS A 49 7.39 -2.56 11.05
C HIS A 49 7.42 -3.15 12.45
N HIS A 50 8.62 -3.32 13.03
CA HIS A 50 8.86 -3.90 14.34
C HIS A 50 8.16 -5.25 14.52
N HIS A 51 8.29 -6.14 13.52
CA HIS A 51 7.62 -7.45 13.48
C HIS A 51 6.10 -7.37 13.69
N LYS A 52 5.48 -6.26 13.25
CA LYS A 52 4.03 -6.12 13.18
C LYS A 52 3.63 -5.74 11.76
N THR A 53 2.56 -6.33 11.29
CA THR A 53 1.94 -5.93 10.03
C THR A 53 0.86 -4.89 10.28
N LYS A 54 0.95 -3.75 9.61
CA LYS A 54 -0.03 -2.68 9.62
C LYS A 54 -0.73 -2.58 8.26
N HIS A 55 -1.98 -2.17 8.27
CA HIS A 55 -2.78 -1.99 7.06
C HIS A 55 -3.33 -0.57 7.04
N PHE A 56 -2.99 0.17 5.98
CA PHE A 56 -3.40 1.55 5.77
C PHE A 56 -4.38 1.57 4.61
N LEU A 57 -5.57 2.12 4.85
CA LEU A 57 -6.56 2.27 3.81
C LEU A 57 -6.15 3.45 2.93
N VAL A 58 -6.06 3.20 1.62
CA VAL A 58 -5.87 4.22 0.61
C VAL A 58 -7.22 4.45 -0.06
N VAL A 59 -7.77 5.65 0.07
CA VAL A 59 -9.10 5.99 -0.43
C VAL A 59 -9.04 7.09 -1.47
N PRO A 60 -9.98 7.11 -2.43
CA PRO A 60 -10.15 8.27 -3.28
C PRO A 60 -10.71 9.46 -2.48
N CYS A 61 -10.26 10.67 -2.81
CA CYS A 61 -10.84 11.93 -2.40
C CYS A 61 -10.94 12.87 -3.62
N GLU A 62 -11.87 13.82 -3.59
CA GLU A 62 -12.07 14.80 -4.66
C GLU A 62 -11.55 16.17 -4.21
N GLU A 63 -10.83 16.86 -5.08
CA GLU A 63 -10.43 18.26 -4.90
C GLU A 63 -10.44 18.95 -6.26
N ASP A 64 -11.12 20.09 -6.37
CA ASP A 64 -11.25 20.88 -7.61
C ASP A 64 -11.73 20.07 -8.83
N GLY A 65 -12.61 19.09 -8.61
CA GLY A 65 -13.15 18.22 -9.66
C GLY A 65 -12.20 17.12 -10.14
N GLN A 66 -11.06 16.95 -9.46
CA GLN A 66 -10.07 15.91 -9.74
C GLN A 66 -10.05 14.88 -8.59
N THR A 67 -10.03 13.60 -8.96
CA THR A 67 -9.85 12.51 -7.99
C THR A 67 -8.38 12.31 -7.66
N TYR A 68 -8.07 12.21 -6.36
CA TYR A 68 -6.77 11.84 -5.80
C TYR A 68 -6.90 10.63 -4.87
N LEU A 69 -5.78 9.99 -4.56
CA LEU A 69 -5.65 8.97 -3.53
C LEU A 69 -5.00 9.56 -2.29
N THR A 70 -5.48 9.15 -1.12
CA THR A 70 -4.94 9.60 0.17
C THR A 70 -4.95 8.47 1.22
N VAL A 71 -4.02 8.55 2.16
CA VAL A 71 -3.89 7.65 3.32
C VAL A 71 -4.23 8.38 4.63
N ASP A 72 -4.28 9.71 4.60
CA ASP A 72 -4.33 10.60 5.76
C ASP A 72 -5.46 11.64 5.63
N THR A 73 -6.59 11.19 5.10
CA THR A 73 -7.84 11.97 4.99
C THR A 73 -7.68 13.27 4.17
N GLY A 74 -6.84 13.23 3.13
CA GLY A 74 -6.70 14.31 2.15
C GLY A 74 -5.58 15.30 2.46
N GLN A 75 -4.82 15.11 3.54
CA GLN A 75 -3.66 15.96 3.86
C GLN A 75 -2.53 15.77 2.83
N THR A 76 -2.26 14.51 2.47
CA THR A 76 -1.36 14.14 1.38
C THR A 76 -2.18 13.48 0.28
N LYS A 77 -1.99 13.96 -0.95
CA LYS A 77 -2.76 13.56 -2.13
C LYS A 77 -1.84 13.05 -3.24
N PHE A 78 -2.28 12.00 -3.91
CA PHE A 78 -1.55 11.37 -5.01
C PHE A 78 -2.46 11.16 -6.21
N THR A 79 -1.97 11.37 -7.42
CA THR A 79 -2.75 11.13 -8.66
C THR A 79 -2.98 9.64 -8.90
N ASP A 80 -2.06 8.80 -8.44
CA ASP A 80 -2.15 7.35 -8.56
C ASP A 80 -1.31 6.62 -7.49
N LEU A 81 -1.38 5.28 -7.50
CA LEU A 81 -0.64 4.45 -6.56
C LEU A 81 0.88 4.44 -6.79
N ILE A 82 1.35 4.75 -8.00
CA ILE A 82 2.78 4.79 -8.29
C ILE A 82 3.38 6.00 -7.57
N GLN A 83 2.78 7.18 -7.74
CA GLN A 83 3.19 8.39 -7.03
C GLN A 83 3.14 8.22 -5.51
N LEU A 84 2.10 7.55 -4.99
CA LEU A 84 1.99 7.22 -3.57
C LEU A 84 3.17 6.38 -3.09
N VAL A 85 3.53 5.33 -3.84
CA VAL A 85 4.65 4.45 -3.49
C VAL A 85 5.97 5.22 -3.55
N ASP A 86 6.24 5.93 -4.64
CA ASP A 86 7.45 6.72 -4.83
C ASP A 86 7.64 7.74 -3.69
N PHE A 87 6.56 8.42 -3.30
CA PHE A 87 6.58 9.34 -2.18
C PHE A 87 6.94 8.63 -0.86
N TYR A 88 6.28 7.51 -0.54
CA TYR A 88 6.50 6.82 0.73
C TYR A 88 7.78 5.98 0.78
N GLN A 89 8.45 5.75 -0.35
CA GLN A 89 9.80 5.19 -0.38
C GLN A 89 10.85 6.19 0.14
N ILE A 90 10.64 7.48 -0.11
CA ILE A 90 11.54 8.56 0.30
C ILE A 90 11.10 9.16 1.64
N ASN A 91 9.80 9.36 1.82
CA ASN A 91 9.21 10.09 2.94
C ASN A 91 8.41 9.16 3.84
N ARG A 92 8.59 9.25 5.16
CA ARG A 92 7.78 8.45 6.09
C ARG A 92 6.31 8.91 6.13
N GLY A 93 6.07 10.22 6.14
CA GLY A 93 4.73 10.80 6.35
C GLY A 93 4.04 10.19 7.57
N VAL A 94 2.78 9.78 7.40
CA VAL A 94 1.97 9.13 8.46
C VAL A 94 2.30 7.66 8.70
N LEU A 95 3.14 7.03 7.86
CA LEU A 95 3.52 5.63 8.02
C LEU A 95 4.49 5.47 9.19
N PRO A 96 4.64 4.26 9.77
CA PRO A 96 5.63 4.01 10.83
C PRO A 96 7.08 4.01 10.33
N CYS A 97 7.31 3.68 9.06
CA CYS A 97 8.61 3.71 8.38
C CYS A 97 8.39 3.92 6.87
N SER A 98 9.46 4.25 6.14
CA SER A 98 9.41 4.32 4.68
C SER A 98 9.26 2.93 4.06
N LEU A 99 8.71 2.90 2.83
CA LEU A 99 8.62 1.69 2.03
C LEU A 99 10.01 1.33 1.50
N LYS A 100 10.49 0.12 1.76
CA LYS A 100 11.87 -0.28 1.41
C LYS A 100 11.91 -1.45 0.44
N HIS A 101 11.16 -2.49 0.73
CA HIS A 101 11.16 -3.73 -0.03
C HIS A 101 9.72 -4.12 -0.31
N TYR A 102 9.41 -4.61 -1.51
CA TYR A 102 8.06 -5.09 -1.80
C TYR A 102 8.01 -6.62 -1.84
N CYS A 103 6.90 -7.18 -1.38
CA CYS A 103 6.61 -8.58 -1.64
C CYS A 103 6.41 -8.74 -3.15
N THR A 104 7.21 -9.58 -3.80
CA THR A 104 6.93 -9.95 -5.18
C THR A 104 5.80 -10.96 -5.20
N ARG A 105 4.89 -10.82 -6.16
CA ARG A 105 3.92 -11.86 -6.45
C ARG A 105 4.69 -13.09 -6.92
N VAL A 106 4.70 -14.17 -6.13
CA VAL A 106 5.26 -15.44 -6.59
C VAL A 106 4.32 -15.92 -7.69
N PRO A 107 4.77 -16.09 -8.95
CA PRO A 107 3.97 -16.75 -9.96
C PRO A 107 3.65 -18.15 -9.44
N LEU A 108 2.37 -18.54 -9.48
CA LEU A 108 2.00 -19.95 -9.29
C LEU A 108 2.69 -20.81 -10.34
#